data_AF-A0A945V4X2-F1
#
_entry.id   AF-A0A945V4X2-F1
#
_cell.length_a   1.000
_cell.length_b   1.000
_cell.length_c   1.000
_cell.angle_alpha   90.00
_cell.angle_beta   90.00
_cell.angle_gamma   90.00
#
_symmetry.space_group_name_H-M   'P 1'
#
loop_
_entity.id
_entity.type
_entity.pdbx_description
1 polymer ?
#
loop_
_entity_poly.entity_id
_entity_poly.type
_entity_poly.pdbx_seq_one_letter_code
_entity_poly.pdbx_strand_id
1 'polypeptide(L)' 'LLEEMNIEIGAGLGPLAGKIWRFGIMGYSCKMENVMLCLCALESVFDNMGAKIEIGAAEAAAYHAYAARPLNNKPLKNAA' A
#
# COMPACT_ATOMS: atom_id res chain seq x y z
N LEU A 1 -1.63 2.68 -13.21
CA LEU A 1 -1.64 1.83 -11.97
C LEU A 1 -1.63 0.32 -12.26
N LEU A 2 -2.72 -0.30 -12.73
CA LEU A 2 -2.73 -1.74 -13.01
C LEU A 2 -1.84 -2.10 -14.20
N GLU A 3 -2.02 -1.40 -15.33
CA GLU A 3 -1.25 -1.67 -16.56
C GLU A 3 0.23 -1.29 -16.45
N GLU A 4 0.54 -0.24 -15.70
CA GLU A 4 1.88 0.33 -15.62
C GLU A 4 2.71 -0.25 -14.47
N MET A 5 2.07 -0.58 -13.35
CA MET A 5 2.76 -0.93 -12.09
C MET A 5 2.30 -2.26 -11.52
N ASN A 6 1.41 -2.98 -12.23
CA ASN A 6 0.88 -4.29 -11.84
C ASN A 6 0.24 -4.31 -10.44
N ILE A 7 -0.38 -3.18 -10.05
CA ILE A 7 -1.06 -3.01 -8.77
C ILE A 7 -2.56 -2.91 -9.01
N GLU A 8 -3.30 -3.83 -8.41
CA GLU A 8 -4.75 -3.82 -8.39
C GLU A 8 -5.26 -3.25 -7.05
N ILE A 9 -6.17 -2.27 -7.12
CA ILE A 9 -6.83 -1.69 -5.95
C ILE A 9 -8.33 -1.94 -6.10
N GLY A 10 -8.94 -2.54 -5.07
CA GLY A 10 -10.37 -2.84 -5.10
C GLY A 10 -11.20 -1.57 -4.97
N ALA A 11 -12.11 -1.33 -5.91
CA ALA A 11 -13.09 -0.26 -5.77
C ALA A 11 -14.11 -0.58 -4.65
N GLY A 12 -14.75 0.48 -4.12
CA GLY A 12 -15.98 0.33 -3.34
C GLY A 12 -17.08 -0.34 -4.17
N LEU A 13 -17.97 -1.08 -3.49
CA LEU A 13 -19.09 -1.79 -4.11
C LEU A 13 -20.42 -1.24 -3.58
N GLY A 14 -21.48 -1.39 -4.38
CA GLY A 14 -22.84 -0.98 -4.00
C GLY A 14 -22.91 0.52 -3.65
N PRO A 15 -23.44 0.91 -2.46
CA PRO A 15 -23.57 2.32 -2.05
C PRO A 15 -22.26 3.10 -1.95
N LEU A 16 -21.12 2.40 -1.92
CA LEU A 16 -19.77 2.94 -1.76
C LEU A 16 -18.98 2.98 -3.08
N ALA A 17 -19.57 2.53 -4.19
CA ALA A 17 -18.94 2.59 -5.50
C ALA A 17 -18.55 4.03 -5.87
N GLY A 18 -17.31 4.21 -6.34
CA GLY A 18 -16.75 5.52 -6.69
C GLY A 18 -16.41 6.45 -5.51
N LYS A 19 -16.69 6.06 -4.27
CA LYS A 19 -16.42 6.89 -3.07
C LYS A 19 -15.20 6.46 -2.29
N ILE A 20 -14.88 5.15 -2.30
CA ILE A 20 -13.78 4.59 -1.54
C ILE A 20 -12.96 3.60 -2.36
N TRP A 21 -11.75 3.35 -1.87
CA TRP A 21 -10.88 2.28 -2.32
C TRP A 21 -10.57 1.33 -1.16
N ARG A 22 -10.27 0.08 -1.52
CA ARG A 22 -9.92 -0.99 -0.59
C ARG A 22 -8.53 -1.51 -0.93
N PHE A 23 -7.61 -1.36 0.01
CA PHE A 23 -6.25 -1.85 -0.11
C PHE A 23 -6.15 -3.22 0.57
N GLY A 24 -5.95 -4.26 -0.23
CA GLY A 24 -5.88 -5.65 0.24
C GLY A 24 -4.47 -6.05 0.65
N ILE A 25 -4.15 -5.99 1.95
CA ILE A 25 -2.87 -6.44 2.50
C ILE A 25 -3.09 -7.78 3.20
N MET A 26 -2.97 -8.90 2.48
CA MET A 26 -3.33 -10.23 2.97
C MET A 26 -2.36 -11.31 2.47
N GLY A 27 -1.99 -12.25 3.35
CA GLY A 27 -1.17 -13.42 2.99
C GLY A 27 0.14 -13.02 2.29
N TYR A 28 0.36 -13.54 1.08
CA TYR A 28 1.58 -13.28 0.29
C TYR A 28 1.77 -11.81 -0.07
N SER A 29 0.69 -11.02 -0.20
CA SER A 29 0.79 -9.59 -0.50
C SER A 29 1.19 -8.74 0.71
N CYS A 30 1.09 -9.28 1.93
CA CYS A 30 1.43 -8.60 3.18
C CYS A 30 2.96 -8.55 3.40
N LYS A 31 3.66 -7.82 2.53
CA LYS A 31 5.10 -7.60 2.61
C LYS A 31 5.39 -6.11 2.52
N MET A 32 6.47 -5.69 3.18
CA MET A 32 6.87 -4.29 3.21
C MET A 32 7.07 -3.75 1.79
N GLU A 33 7.70 -4.52 0.91
CA GLU A 33 7.98 -4.11 -0.47
C GLU A 33 6.71 -3.77 -1.25
N ASN A 34 5.64 -4.56 -1.06
CA ASN A 34 4.36 -4.31 -1.74
C ASN A 34 3.66 -3.07 -1.17
N VAL A 35 3.74 -2.83 0.13
CA VAL A 35 3.16 -1.65 0.78
C VAL A 35 3.88 -0.40 0.30
N MET A 36 5.22 -0.40 0.32
CA MET A 36 6.00 0.74 -0.15
C MET A 36 5.70 1.02 -1.62
N LEU A 37 5.76 0.00 -2.48
CA LEU A 37 5.44 0.14 -3.90
C LEU A 37 4.03 0.74 -4.13
N CYS A 38 3.04 0.31 -3.35
CA CYS A 38 1.68 0.83 -3.44
C CYS A 38 1.59 2.33 -3.06
N LEU A 39 2.32 2.75 -2.03
CA LEU A 39 2.38 4.16 -1.62
C LEU A 39 3.07 5.03 -2.68
N CYS A 40 4.24 4.61 -3.20
CA CYS A 40 4.93 5.30 -4.29
C CYS A 40 4.03 5.46 -5.51
N ALA A 41 3.26 4.41 -5.82
CA ALA A 41 2.37 4.38 -6.95
C ALA A 41 1.21 5.35 -6.84
N LEU A 42 0.61 5.44 -5.65
CA LEU A 42 -0.46 6.37 -5.38
C LEU A 42 0.03 7.82 -5.45
N GLU A 43 1.19 8.11 -4.87
CA GLU A 43 1.79 9.45 -4.95
C GLU A 43 2.03 9.86 -6.42
N SER A 44 2.66 8.99 -7.21
CA SER A 44 2.89 9.24 -8.64
C SER A 44 1.59 9.50 -9.41
N VAL A 45 0.53 8.73 -9.15
CA VAL A 45 -0.76 8.92 -9.83
C VAL A 45 -1.44 10.20 -9.39
N PHE A 46 -1.42 10.52 -8.10
CA PHE A 46 -2.02 11.75 -7.58
C PHE A 46 -1.31 13.00 -8.06
N ASP A 47 0.02 12.98 -8.12
CA ASP A 47 0.81 14.06 -8.72
C ASP A 47 0.43 14.27 -10.19
N ASN A 48 0.37 13.18 -10.98
CA ASN A 48 -0.07 13.24 -12.38
C ASN A 48 -1.51 13.74 -12.55
N MET A 49 -2.39 13.51 -11.57
CA MET A 49 -3.76 14.04 -11.57
C MET A 49 -3.84 15.51 -11.10
N GLY A 50 -2.71 16.13 -10.74
CA GLY A 50 -2.64 17.51 -10.25
C GLY A 50 -3.15 17.69 -8.82
N ALA A 51 -3.19 16.62 -8.02
CA ALA A 51 -3.53 16.72 -6.62
C ALA A 51 -2.41 17.41 -5.84
N LYS A 52 -2.77 18.27 -4.88
CA LYS A 52 -1.79 18.91 -3.99
C LYS A 52 -1.35 17.92 -2.92
N ILE A 53 -0.32 17.14 -3.23
CA ILE A 53 0.30 16.19 -2.31
C ILE A 53 1.76 16.58 -2.05
N GLU A 54 2.30 16.12 -0.92
CA GLU A 54 3.73 16.20 -0.60
C GLU A 54 4.37 14.86 -0.98
N ILE A 55 5.20 14.86 -2.02
CA ILE A 55 5.85 13.64 -2.54
C ILE A 55 6.86 13.13 -1.51
N GLY A 56 6.85 11.82 -1.26
CA GLY A 56 7.73 11.13 -0.31
C GLY A 56 7.23 11.15 1.14
N ALA A 57 6.17 11.89 1.44
CA ALA A 57 5.61 11.94 2.79
C ALA A 57 5.00 10.60 3.20
N ALA A 58 4.33 9.88 2.29
CA ALA A 58 3.72 8.59 2.61
C ALA A 58 4.78 7.51 2.83
N GLU A 59 5.83 7.49 2.00
CA GLU A 59 6.95 6.56 2.15
C GLU A 59 7.69 6.78 3.48
N ALA A 60 8.01 8.04 3.80
CA ALA A 60 8.66 8.39 5.06
C ALA A 60 7.83 7.95 6.27
N ALA A 61 6.52 8.22 6.26
CA ALA A 61 5.61 7.78 7.31
C ALA A 61 5.57 6.26 7.46
N ALA A 62 5.55 5.52 6.35
CA ALA A 62 5.60 4.06 6.36
C ALA A 62 6.93 3.54 6.91
N TYR A 63 8.07 4.11 6.49
CA TYR A 63 9.38 3.77 7.05
C TYR A 63 9.44 3.99 8.56
N HIS A 64 8.94 5.11 9.06
CA HIS A 64 8.86 5.37 10.49
C HIS A 64 7.98 4.34 11.22
N ALA A 65 6.85 3.94 10.64
CA ALA A 65 5.98 2.92 11.21
C ALA A 65 6.67 1.54 11.28
N TYR A 66 7.42 1.15 10.25
CA TYR A 66 8.22 -0.08 10.26
C TYR A 66 9.39 -0.02 11.25
N ALA A 67 10.06 1.13 11.37
CA ALA A 67 11.15 1.33 12.31
C ALA A 67 10.67 1.29 13.78
N ALA A 68 9.51 1.86 14.06
CA ALA A 68 8.90 1.84 15.39
C ALA A 68 8.43 0.43 15.81
N ARG A 69 8.21 -0.47 14.83
CA ARG A 69 7.77 -1.84 15.06
C ARG A 69 8.59 -2.81 14.20
N PRO A 70 9.85 -3.09 14.58
CA PRO A 70 10.69 -4.03 13.85
C PRO A 70 9.95 -5.37 13.73
N LEU A 71 9.84 -5.88 12.49
CA LEU A 71 9.21 -7.16 12.21
C LEU A 71 9.86 -8.22 13.10
N ASN A 72 9.06 -8.81 13.99
CA ASN A 72 9.52 -9.91 14.82
C ASN A 72 9.66 -11.13 13.91
N ASN A 73 10.82 -11.29 13.27
CA ASN A 73 11.17 -12.39 12.37
C ASN A 73 11.36 -13.71 13.15
N LYS A 74 10.53 -13.99 14.16
CA LYS A 74 10.43 -15.35 14.67
C LYS A 74 9.92 -16.21 13.50
N PRO A 75 10.67 -17.24 13.08
CA PRO A 75 10.11 -18.21 12.14
C PRO A 75 8.82 -18.74 12.77
N LEU A 76 7.76 -18.86 11.98
CA LEU A 76 6.52 -19.54 12.38
C LEU A 76 6.91 -20.96 12.78
N LYS A 77 7.19 -21.16 14.07
CA LYS A 77 7.35 -22.48 14.65
C LYS A 77 5.97 -23.10 14.59
N ASN A 78 5.83 -24.10 13.73
CA ASN A 78 4.67 -24.98 13.54
C ASN A 78 3.69 -24.53 12.44
N ALA A 79 4.11 -24.72 11.18
CA ALA A 79 3.19 -25.29 10.20
C ALA A 79 3.33 -26.82 10.33
N ALA A 80 2.48 -27.40 11.17
CA ALA A 80 2.23 -28.84 11.22
C ALA A 80 1.01 -29.15 10.36
#